data_AF-A0A0P1AK47-F1
#
_entry.id   AF-A0A0P1AK47-F1
#
_cell.length_a   1.000
_cell.length_b   1.000
_cell.length_c   1.000
_cell.angle_alpha   90.00
_cell.angle_beta   90.00
_cell.angle_gamma   90.00
#
_symmetry.space_group_name_H-M   'P 1'
#
loop_
_entity.id
_entity.type
_entity.pdbx_description
1 polymer ?
#
loop_
_entity_poly.entity_id
_entity_poly.type
_entity_poly.pdbx_seq_one_letter_code
_entity_poly.pdbx_strand_id
1 'polypeptide(L)'
;MTCVLSAMTVRHHDTHLVTQRPTATLKEILEKIRANKDQIRELDLKDMAAKKRKLCASGGDLVGRVFALNRTVLRLLLPGHDIGDIGAKSMGNMLRANNTLQHLDLRGNVITANGASALSEALYGHESLEHLGLSSNKLGNDGAIAIAQMLPYNISLKYLGLANNNIGEKGGQAILQAVLQNRSLVMVQLIKNDIPKEILDQIRATLVVNKLMQMKAQRDDEREQAKKEDDEESMNPNDEESSSEDEDDESLWI
;
A
#
# COMPACT_ATOMS: atom_id res chain seq x y z
N MET A 1 -6.63 31.08 -14.82
CA MET A 1 -6.58 29.61 -15.06
C MET A 1 -5.40 28.91 -14.38
N THR A 2 -4.34 29.62 -13.98
CA THR A 2 -3.16 29.07 -13.26
C THR A 2 -3.45 28.46 -11.88
N CYS A 3 -4.48 28.92 -11.18
CA CYS A 3 -4.84 28.42 -9.85
C CYS A 3 -5.35 26.96 -9.87
N VAL A 4 -5.91 26.51 -11.01
CA VAL A 4 -6.54 25.18 -11.19
C VAL A 4 -5.49 24.06 -11.29
N LEU A 5 -4.28 24.39 -11.73
CA LEU A 5 -3.20 23.44 -12.01
C LEU A 5 -2.27 23.20 -10.79
N SER A 6 -2.34 24.07 -9.78
CA SER A 6 -1.44 24.05 -8.60
C SER A 6 -1.91 23.16 -7.44
N ALA A 7 -2.94 22.34 -7.64
CA ALA A 7 -3.67 21.66 -6.55
C ALA A 7 -3.54 20.14 -6.57
N MET A 8 -2.75 19.58 -7.48
CA MET A 8 -2.58 18.14 -7.65
C MET A 8 -1.10 17.82 -7.78
N THR A 9 -0.73 16.62 -7.34
CA THR A 9 0.62 16.10 -7.49
C THR A 9 0.55 14.77 -8.23
N VAL A 10 1.37 14.63 -9.27
CA VAL A 10 1.56 13.37 -10.00
C VAL A 10 3.04 13.03 -9.91
N ARG A 11 3.37 11.77 -9.57
CA ARG A 11 4.75 11.29 -9.60
C ARG A 11 4.93 10.21 -10.66
N HIS A 12 6.04 10.33 -11.38
CA HIS A 12 6.48 9.42 -12.42
C HIS A 12 7.74 8.67 -11.95
N HIS A 13 8.04 7.53 -12.57
CA HIS A 13 9.31 6.85 -12.33
C HIS A 13 10.39 7.49 -13.21
N ASP A 14 11.37 8.15 -12.57
CA ASP A 14 12.80 8.16 -12.91
C ASP A 14 13.54 9.04 -11.89
N THR A 15 14.16 8.38 -10.91
CA THR A 15 15.26 8.81 -10.00
C THR A 15 15.20 10.15 -9.25
N HIS A 16 14.23 11.02 -9.48
CA HIS A 16 14.02 12.20 -8.66
C HIS A 16 12.55 12.37 -8.32
N LEU A 17 12.28 12.60 -7.03
CA LEU A 17 11.00 13.01 -6.46
C LEU A 17 10.61 14.42 -6.95
N VAL A 18 10.52 14.61 -8.26
CA VAL A 18 10.03 15.87 -8.83
C VAL A 18 8.51 15.80 -8.73
N THR A 19 7.98 16.45 -7.70
CA THR A 19 6.57 16.84 -7.64
C THR A 19 6.32 17.77 -8.82
N GLN A 20 5.85 17.21 -9.94
CA GLN A 20 5.44 18.04 -11.07
C GLN A 20 4.04 18.56 -10.76
N ARG A 21 3.91 19.89 -10.67
CA ARG A 21 2.61 20.53 -10.75
C ARG A 21 2.09 20.30 -12.16
N PRO A 22 1.05 19.47 -12.36
CA PRO A 22 0.62 19.15 -13.70
C PRO A 22 0.13 20.42 -14.39
N THR A 23 0.63 20.72 -15.58
CA THR A 23 0.01 21.71 -16.47
C THR A 23 -1.28 21.19 -17.10
N ALA A 24 -1.49 19.87 -16.99
CA ALA A 24 -2.65 19.14 -17.45
C ALA A 24 -3.82 19.18 -16.45
N THR A 25 -5.04 19.11 -16.97
CA THR A 25 -6.25 19.00 -16.15
C THR A 25 -6.37 17.63 -15.48
N LEU A 26 -7.17 17.52 -14.41
CA LEU A 26 -7.48 16.22 -13.79
C LEU A 26 -8.02 15.21 -14.81
N LYS A 27 -8.85 15.67 -15.75
CA LYS A 27 -9.40 14.82 -16.81
C LYS A 27 -8.28 14.23 -17.68
N GLU A 28 -7.34 15.05 -18.14
CA GLU A 28 -6.21 14.60 -18.95
C GLU A 28 -5.32 13.60 -18.20
N ILE A 29 -5.07 13.85 -16.92
CA ILE A 29 -4.30 12.92 -16.06
C ILE A 29 -5.06 11.58 -15.91
N LEU A 30 -6.37 11.62 -15.68
CA LEU A 30 -7.17 10.40 -15.57
C LEU A 30 -7.21 9.61 -16.89
N GLU A 31 -7.25 10.28 -18.05
CA GLU A 31 -7.13 9.60 -19.36
C GLU A 31 -5.77 8.95 -19.54
N LYS A 32 -4.68 9.62 -19.12
CA LYS A 32 -3.32 9.02 -19.14
C LYS A 32 -3.21 7.80 -18.23
N ILE A 33 -3.76 7.89 -17.01
CA ILE A 33 -3.82 6.77 -16.06
C ILE A 33 -4.63 5.61 -16.64
N ARG A 34 -5.80 5.89 -17.20
CA ARG A 34 -6.65 4.88 -17.84
C ARG A 34 -5.92 4.18 -18.99
N ALA A 35 -5.13 4.92 -19.76
CA ALA A 35 -4.34 4.39 -20.87
C ALA A 35 -2.99 3.78 -20.45
N ASN A 36 -2.67 3.70 -19.15
CA ASN A 36 -1.38 3.22 -18.62
C ASN A 36 -0.17 3.98 -19.20
N LYS A 37 -0.35 5.27 -19.52
CA LYS A 37 0.68 6.12 -20.13
C LYS A 37 1.52 6.86 -19.11
N ASP A 38 2.65 7.37 -19.58
CA ASP A 38 3.58 8.26 -18.87
C ASP A 38 4.19 7.65 -17.60
N GLN A 39 4.08 6.34 -17.37
CA GLN A 39 4.67 5.69 -16.18
C GLN A 39 4.26 6.34 -14.84
N ILE A 40 3.02 6.83 -14.75
CA ILE A 40 2.50 7.45 -13.52
C ILE A 40 2.46 6.38 -12.42
N ARG A 41 3.09 6.68 -11.27
CA ARG A 41 3.17 5.81 -10.09
C ARG A 41 2.38 6.32 -8.90
N GLU A 42 2.15 7.62 -8.80
CA GLU A 42 1.35 8.22 -7.72
C GLU A 42 0.42 9.32 -8.27
N LEU A 43 -0.83 9.29 -7.82
CA LEU A 43 -1.77 10.39 -7.93
C LEU A 43 -2.14 10.90 -6.53
N ASP A 44 -1.78 12.14 -6.22
CA ASP A 44 -2.08 12.80 -4.95
C ASP A 44 -2.95 14.04 -5.17
N LEU A 45 -4.18 13.98 -4.65
CA LEU A 45 -5.19 15.03 -4.78
C LEU A 45 -5.43 15.82 -3.49
N LYS A 46 -4.63 15.64 -2.44
CA LYS A 46 -4.88 16.26 -1.12
C LYS A 46 -5.02 17.80 -1.18
N ASP A 47 -4.23 18.45 -2.02
CA ASP A 47 -4.22 19.91 -2.13
C ASP A 47 -5.48 20.43 -2.85
N MET A 48 -6.15 19.60 -3.66
CA MET A 48 -7.42 19.95 -4.29
C MET A 48 -8.51 20.07 -3.23
N ALA A 49 -8.62 19.08 -2.34
CA ALA A 49 -9.57 19.11 -1.24
C ALA A 49 -9.32 20.31 -0.32
N ALA A 50 -8.06 20.61 0.01
CA ALA A 50 -7.67 21.77 0.81
C ALA A 50 -8.08 23.11 0.14
N LYS A 51 -8.03 23.16 -1.20
CA LYS A 51 -8.51 24.31 -2.01
C LYS A 51 -10.01 24.28 -2.30
N LYS A 52 -10.79 23.49 -1.54
CA LYS A 52 -12.25 23.34 -1.66
C LYS A 52 -12.71 22.82 -3.04
N ARG A 53 -11.85 22.08 -3.74
CA ARG A 53 -12.14 21.44 -5.04
C ARG A 53 -12.32 19.94 -4.83
N LYS A 54 -13.42 19.59 -4.18
CA LYS A 54 -13.76 18.21 -3.85
C LYS A 54 -14.22 17.45 -5.09
N LEU A 55 -14.04 16.13 -5.08
CA LEU A 55 -14.53 15.26 -6.15
C LEU A 55 -16.01 14.94 -5.97
N CYS A 56 -16.47 14.85 -4.72
CA CYS A 56 -17.76 14.32 -4.34
C CYS A 56 -17.95 12.87 -4.81
N ALA A 57 -19.13 12.30 -4.57
CA ALA A 57 -19.45 10.93 -4.94
C ALA A 57 -19.21 10.61 -6.44
N SER A 58 -19.62 11.50 -7.35
CA SER A 58 -19.46 11.29 -8.79
C SER A 58 -18.00 11.30 -9.25
N GLY A 59 -17.16 12.17 -8.67
CA GLY A 59 -15.73 12.18 -8.97
C GLY A 59 -15.02 10.97 -8.37
N GLY A 60 -15.39 10.52 -7.17
CA GLY A 60 -14.89 9.27 -6.59
C GLY A 60 -15.23 8.06 -7.46
N ASP A 61 -16.46 7.98 -7.95
CA ASP A 61 -16.90 6.93 -8.87
C ASP A 61 -16.13 6.93 -10.21
N LEU A 62 -15.88 8.11 -10.79
CA LEU A 62 -15.06 8.23 -11.99
C LEU A 62 -13.63 7.73 -11.74
N VAL A 63 -13.00 8.14 -10.63
CA VAL A 63 -11.64 7.70 -10.29
C VAL A 63 -11.59 6.18 -10.12
N GLY A 64 -12.55 5.58 -9.40
CA GLY A 64 -12.62 4.12 -9.25
C GLY A 64 -12.68 3.40 -10.60
N ARG A 65 -13.52 3.86 -11.54
CA ARG A 65 -13.62 3.27 -12.88
C ARG A 65 -12.34 3.41 -13.70
N VAL A 66 -11.67 4.55 -13.61
CA VAL A 66 -10.39 4.80 -14.30
C VAL A 66 -9.30 3.86 -13.79
N PHE A 67 -9.18 3.74 -12.47
CA PHE A 67 -8.12 2.95 -11.85
C PHE A 67 -8.35 1.44 -11.94
N ALA A 68 -9.58 0.97 -12.14
CA ALA A 68 -9.86 -0.46 -12.33
C ALA A 68 -9.09 -1.06 -13.52
N LEU A 69 -8.80 -0.25 -14.54
CA LEU A 69 -8.04 -0.65 -15.74
C LEU A 69 -6.56 -0.25 -15.69
N ASN A 70 -6.16 0.53 -14.69
CA ASN A 70 -4.77 0.93 -14.54
C ASN A 70 -3.93 -0.20 -13.93
N ARG A 71 -2.67 -0.29 -14.35
CA ARG A 71 -1.67 -1.27 -13.92
C ARG A 71 -0.32 -0.63 -13.56
N THR A 72 -0.23 0.69 -13.54
CA THR A 72 1.04 1.43 -13.35
C THR A 72 1.10 2.16 -12.02
N VAL A 73 -0.04 2.69 -11.56
CA VAL A 73 -0.15 3.52 -10.37
C VAL A 73 -0.14 2.64 -9.13
N LEU A 74 0.79 2.94 -8.23
CA LEU A 74 0.98 2.23 -6.97
C LEU A 74 0.32 2.97 -5.80
N ARG A 75 0.13 4.28 -5.92
CA ARG A 75 -0.31 5.14 -4.81
C ARG A 75 -1.42 6.10 -5.25
N LEU A 76 -2.57 6.06 -4.57
CA LEU A 76 -3.73 6.93 -4.80
C LEU A 76 -4.11 7.63 -3.50
N LEU A 77 -3.95 8.96 -3.46
CA LEU A 77 -4.29 9.79 -2.30
C LEU A 77 -5.50 10.67 -2.61
N LEU A 78 -6.62 10.38 -1.95
CA LEU A 78 -7.88 11.11 -2.08
C LEU A 78 -8.41 11.63 -0.72
N PRO A 79 -7.60 12.23 0.17
CA PRO A 79 -8.12 12.69 1.44
C PRO A 79 -9.06 13.91 1.28
N GLY A 80 -10.19 13.93 1.99
CA GLY A 80 -11.02 15.14 2.12
C GLY A 80 -11.93 15.45 0.93
N HIS A 81 -12.24 14.48 0.07
CA HIS A 81 -12.97 14.71 -1.18
C HIS A 81 -14.47 14.46 -1.13
N ASP A 82 -15.03 14.15 0.04
CA ASP A 82 -16.47 13.84 0.26
C ASP A 82 -16.99 12.77 -0.73
N ILE A 83 -16.20 11.73 -1.01
CA ILE A 83 -16.62 10.70 -1.96
C ILE A 83 -17.77 9.82 -1.41
N GLY A 84 -17.93 9.77 -0.08
CA GLY A 84 -18.98 9.02 0.60
C GLY A 84 -18.98 7.52 0.30
N ASP A 85 -20.07 6.85 0.64
CA ASP A 85 -20.22 5.41 0.45
C ASP A 85 -20.28 5.01 -1.04
N ILE A 86 -20.81 5.88 -1.90
CA ILE A 86 -20.85 5.66 -3.35
C ILE A 86 -19.42 5.57 -3.90
N GLY A 87 -18.58 6.55 -3.57
CA GLY A 87 -17.18 6.53 -3.98
C GLY A 87 -16.42 5.36 -3.38
N ALA A 88 -16.62 5.05 -2.09
CA ALA A 88 -16.03 3.89 -1.43
C ALA A 88 -16.41 2.57 -2.13
N LYS A 89 -17.68 2.40 -2.53
CA LYS A 89 -18.13 1.24 -3.30
C LYS A 89 -17.42 1.14 -4.65
N SER A 90 -17.26 2.26 -5.35
CA SER A 90 -16.51 2.28 -6.61
C SER A 90 -15.03 1.99 -6.42
N MET A 91 -14.42 2.39 -5.30
CA MET A 91 -13.06 1.98 -4.91
C MET A 91 -12.99 0.48 -4.61
N GLY A 92 -14.00 -0.09 -3.94
CA GLY A 92 -14.10 -1.54 -3.73
C GLY A 92 -14.14 -2.30 -5.06
N ASN A 93 -14.98 -1.86 -6.00
CA ASN A 93 -15.03 -2.45 -7.34
C ASN A 93 -13.69 -2.32 -8.08
N MET A 94 -13.00 -1.19 -7.92
CA MET A 94 -11.66 -0.98 -8.47
C MET A 94 -10.64 -1.97 -7.88
N LEU A 95 -10.65 -2.18 -6.55
CA LEU A 95 -9.73 -3.09 -5.87
C LEU A 95 -9.89 -4.54 -6.34
N ARG A 96 -11.12 -4.97 -6.65
CA ARG A 96 -11.37 -6.32 -7.21
C ARG A 96 -10.70 -6.55 -8.57
N ALA A 97 -10.47 -5.48 -9.35
CA ALA A 97 -9.89 -5.56 -10.68
C ALA A 97 -8.43 -5.09 -10.75
N ASN A 98 -7.95 -4.39 -9.72
CA ASN A 98 -6.62 -3.79 -9.67
C ASN A 98 -5.76 -4.48 -8.60
N ASN A 99 -4.73 -5.17 -9.07
CA ASN A 99 -3.73 -5.86 -8.23
C ASN A 99 -2.36 -5.16 -8.29
N THR A 100 -2.34 -3.86 -8.60
CA THR A 100 -1.11 -3.05 -8.71
C THR A 100 -1.05 -1.95 -7.66
N LEU A 101 -2.21 -1.47 -7.20
CA LEU A 101 -2.28 -0.43 -6.19
C LEU A 101 -1.80 -0.99 -4.85
N GLN A 102 -0.83 -0.30 -4.24
CA GLN A 102 -0.21 -0.65 -2.96
C GLN A 102 -0.64 0.29 -1.84
N HIS A 103 -1.06 1.52 -2.17
CA HIS A 103 -1.41 2.53 -1.18
C HIS A 103 -2.66 3.29 -1.59
N LEU A 104 -3.68 3.24 -0.73
CA LEU A 104 -4.95 3.92 -0.92
C LEU A 104 -5.27 4.75 0.32
N ASP A 105 -5.32 6.08 0.17
CA ASP A 105 -5.69 7.01 1.23
C ASP A 105 -7.05 7.64 0.96
N LEU A 106 -8.03 7.24 1.77
CA LEU A 106 -9.42 7.71 1.74
C LEU A 106 -9.79 8.45 3.04
N ARG A 107 -8.83 9.06 3.74
CA ARG A 107 -9.12 9.82 4.96
C ARG A 107 -10.09 10.98 4.72
N GLY A 108 -10.99 11.27 5.66
CA GLY A 108 -11.82 12.48 5.58
C GLY A 108 -12.87 12.47 4.46
N ASN A 109 -13.41 11.32 4.08
CA ASN A 109 -14.31 11.18 2.93
C ASN A 109 -15.78 10.93 3.27
N VAL A 110 -16.16 11.02 4.55
CA VAL A 110 -17.54 10.78 5.02
C VAL A 110 -18.00 9.35 4.69
N ILE A 111 -17.08 8.40 4.70
CA ILE A 111 -17.39 6.97 4.51
C ILE A 111 -18.04 6.44 5.79
N THR A 112 -19.14 5.69 5.65
CA THR A 112 -19.86 5.07 6.76
C THR A 112 -19.58 3.56 6.83
N ALA A 113 -20.29 2.84 7.69
CA ALA A 113 -20.26 1.38 7.73
C ALA A 113 -20.54 0.73 6.35
N ASN A 114 -21.42 1.31 5.54
CA ASN A 114 -21.76 0.76 4.22
C ASN A 114 -20.58 0.80 3.26
N GLY A 115 -19.91 1.94 3.15
CA GLY A 115 -18.72 2.06 2.31
C GLY A 115 -17.55 1.22 2.83
N ALA A 116 -17.40 1.11 4.16
CA ALA A 116 -16.41 0.23 4.77
C ALA A 116 -16.68 -1.26 4.48
N SER A 117 -17.94 -1.70 4.49
CA SER A 117 -18.32 -3.05 4.08
C SER A 117 -17.92 -3.33 2.63
N ALA A 118 -18.22 -2.41 1.71
CA ALA A 118 -17.86 -2.58 0.30
C ALA A 118 -16.34 -2.66 0.08
N LEU A 119 -15.55 -1.89 0.84
CA LEU A 119 -14.09 -1.98 0.82
C LEU A 119 -13.60 -3.30 1.41
N SER A 120 -14.20 -3.75 2.52
CA SER A 120 -13.83 -4.99 3.22
C SER A 120 -14.04 -6.22 2.33
N GLU A 121 -15.19 -6.29 1.65
CA GLU A 121 -15.49 -7.38 0.71
C GLU A 121 -14.52 -7.43 -0.47
N ALA A 122 -14.02 -6.28 -0.93
CA ALA A 122 -13.06 -6.21 -2.02
C ALA A 122 -11.63 -6.57 -1.59
N LEU A 123 -11.32 -6.39 -0.31
CA LEU A 123 -10.00 -6.66 0.26
C LEU A 123 -9.83 -8.10 0.76
N TYR A 124 -10.91 -8.87 0.79
CA TYR A 124 -10.87 -10.29 1.10
C TYR A 124 -9.96 -11.02 0.10
N GLY A 125 -8.82 -11.56 0.58
CA GLY A 125 -7.82 -12.21 -0.28
C GLY A 125 -7.09 -11.28 -1.25
N HIS A 126 -7.13 -9.95 -1.05
CA HIS A 126 -6.40 -9.01 -1.91
C HIS A 126 -4.90 -9.06 -1.65
N GLU A 127 -4.10 -9.08 -2.70
CA GLU A 127 -2.67 -9.43 -2.61
C GLU A 127 -1.72 -8.25 -2.80
N SER A 128 -2.20 -7.08 -3.27
CA SER A 128 -1.29 -5.96 -3.58
C SER A 128 -1.40 -4.78 -2.61
N LEU A 129 -2.55 -4.55 -1.98
CA LEU A 129 -2.76 -3.33 -1.19
C LEU A 129 -2.10 -3.44 0.19
N GLU A 130 -1.00 -2.72 0.38
CA GLU A 130 -0.24 -2.71 1.64
C GLU A 130 -0.70 -1.65 2.64
N HIS A 131 -1.32 -0.56 2.17
CA HIS A 131 -1.72 0.56 3.01
C HIS A 131 -3.13 1.04 2.68
N LEU A 132 -3.98 1.07 3.71
CA LEU A 132 -5.34 1.61 3.63
C LEU A 132 -5.55 2.69 4.69
N GLY A 133 -5.79 3.92 4.23
CA GLY A 133 -6.13 5.07 5.08
C GLY A 133 -7.64 5.31 5.12
N LEU A 134 -8.27 5.10 6.27
CA LEU A 134 -9.71 5.35 6.49
C LEU A 134 -9.98 6.27 7.68
N SER A 135 -8.97 6.98 8.18
CA SER A 135 -9.12 7.87 9.34
C SER A 135 -10.01 9.09 9.05
N SER A 136 -10.65 9.64 10.08
CA SER A 136 -11.57 10.78 9.97
C SER A 136 -12.76 10.51 9.04
N ASN A 137 -13.33 9.30 9.13
CA ASN A 137 -14.58 8.94 8.48
C ASN A 137 -15.65 8.67 9.56
N LYS A 138 -16.75 7.99 9.22
CA LYS A 138 -17.89 7.72 10.11
C LYS A 138 -18.22 6.23 10.15
N LEU A 139 -17.19 5.39 10.24
CA LEU A 139 -17.32 3.94 10.16
C LEU A 139 -18.20 3.35 11.28
N GLY A 140 -18.06 3.87 12.49
CA GLY A 140 -18.71 3.30 13.68
C GLY A 140 -18.22 1.87 13.99
N ASN A 141 -18.91 1.22 14.93
CA ASN A 141 -18.63 -0.18 15.26
C ASN A 141 -18.85 -1.12 14.07
N ASP A 142 -19.94 -0.92 13.30
CA ASP A 142 -20.29 -1.83 12.21
C ASP A 142 -19.26 -1.78 11.07
N GLY A 143 -18.78 -0.59 10.71
CA GLY A 143 -17.69 -0.46 9.75
C GLY A 143 -16.38 -1.08 10.25
N ALA A 144 -16.06 -0.94 11.54
CA ALA A 144 -14.90 -1.58 12.15
C ALA A 144 -15.02 -3.11 12.15
N ILE A 145 -16.22 -3.65 12.40
CA ILE A 145 -16.50 -5.10 12.36
C ILE A 145 -16.33 -5.64 10.94
N ALA A 146 -16.84 -4.94 9.92
CA ALA A 146 -16.66 -5.35 8.53
C ALA A 146 -15.17 -5.42 8.15
N ILE A 147 -14.39 -4.41 8.53
CA ILE A 147 -12.94 -4.39 8.32
C ILE A 147 -12.25 -5.50 9.14
N ALA A 148 -12.72 -5.81 10.34
CA ALA A 148 -12.18 -6.90 11.14
C ALA A 148 -12.41 -8.28 10.49
N GLN A 149 -13.56 -8.49 9.84
CA GLN A 149 -13.89 -9.78 9.21
C GLN A 149 -12.99 -10.15 8.03
N MET A 150 -12.49 -9.17 7.27
CA MET A 150 -11.58 -9.46 6.15
C MET A 150 -10.12 -9.69 6.58
N LEU A 151 -9.70 -9.14 7.73
CA LEU A 151 -8.30 -9.13 8.18
C LEU A 151 -7.65 -10.52 8.25
N PRO A 152 -8.29 -11.58 8.78
CA PRO A 152 -7.70 -12.91 8.81
C PRO A 152 -7.34 -13.48 7.42
N TYR A 153 -8.00 -12.98 6.36
CA TYR A 153 -7.86 -13.48 4.99
C TYR A 153 -7.04 -12.56 4.08
N ASN A 154 -6.66 -11.38 4.56
CA ASN A 154 -5.83 -10.45 3.80
C ASN A 154 -4.36 -10.60 4.18
N ILE A 155 -3.52 -10.97 3.21
CA ILE A 155 -2.10 -11.25 3.43
C ILE A 155 -1.18 -10.09 3.04
N SER A 156 -1.71 -9.03 2.41
CA SER A 156 -0.91 -7.93 1.85
C SER A 156 -0.91 -6.67 2.71
N LEU A 157 -2.00 -6.42 3.44
CA LEU A 157 -2.19 -5.18 4.20
C LEU A 157 -1.27 -5.11 5.41
N LYS A 158 -0.35 -4.13 5.39
CA LYS A 158 0.62 -3.87 6.47
C LYS A 158 0.17 -2.72 7.37
N TYR A 159 -0.51 -1.73 6.81
CA TYR A 159 -0.98 -0.54 7.55
C TYR A 159 -2.47 -0.30 7.35
N LEU A 160 -3.17 -0.10 8.46
CA LEU A 160 -4.59 0.24 8.49
C LEU A 160 -4.85 1.48 9.36
N GLY A 161 -5.31 2.57 8.75
CA GLY A 161 -5.61 3.82 9.44
C GLY A 161 -7.09 3.95 9.79
N LEU A 162 -7.48 3.80 11.06
CA LEU A 162 -8.86 3.87 11.54
C LEU A 162 -9.10 4.98 12.58
N ALA A 163 -8.20 5.94 12.73
CA ALA A 163 -8.32 7.00 13.71
C ALA A 163 -9.55 7.87 13.47
N ASN A 164 -10.18 8.39 14.53
CA ASN A 164 -11.32 9.31 14.42
C ASN A 164 -12.47 8.76 13.56
N ASN A 165 -13.06 7.63 13.97
CA ASN A 165 -14.12 6.93 13.22
C ASN A 165 -15.34 6.57 14.06
N ASN A 166 -15.47 7.11 15.28
CA ASN A 166 -16.55 6.77 16.22
C ASN A 166 -16.61 5.26 16.54
N ILE A 167 -15.45 4.59 16.58
CA ILE A 167 -15.36 3.18 16.93
C ILE A 167 -15.40 3.05 18.45
N GLY A 168 -16.32 2.25 18.97
CA GLY A 168 -16.43 1.94 20.39
C GLY A 168 -15.80 0.59 20.74
N GLU A 169 -16.05 0.14 21.97
CA GLU A 169 -15.56 -1.15 22.50
C GLU A 169 -15.87 -2.34 21.57
N LYS A 170 -17.10 -2.46 21.06
CA LYS A 170 -17.50 -3.57 20.17
C LYS A 170 -16.63 -3.66 18.90
N GLY A 171 -16.42 -2.52 18.23
CA GLY A 171 -15.56 -2.47 17.06
C GLY A 171 -14.09 -2.69 17.40
N GLY A 172 -13.62 -2.16 18.53
CA GLY A 172 -12.28 -2.40 19.05
C GLY A 172 -12.02 -3.89 19.33
N GLN A 173 -12.96 -4.59 19.96
CA GLN A 173 -12.86 -6.01 20.25
C GLN A 173 -12.82 -6.85 18.96
N ALA A 174 -13.63 -6.49 17.96
CA ALA A 174 -13.60 -7.16 16.66
C ALA A 174 -12.22 -7.01 15.99
N ILE A 175 -11.66 -5.80 15.99
CA ILE A 175 -10.31 -5.55 15.45
C ILE A 175 -9.26 -6.36 16.22
N LEU A 176 -9.33 -6.41 17.55
CA LEU A 176 -8.43 -7.22 18.35
C LEU A 176 -8.47 -8.70 17.95
N GLN A 177 -9.65 -9.29 17.86
CA GLN A 177 -9.81 -10.70 17.46
C GLN A 177 -9.25 -10.97 16.06
N ALA A 178 -9.44 -10.03 15.14
CA ALA A 178 -8.93 -10.14 13.79
C ALA A 178 -7.40 -10.03 13.72
N VAL A 179 -6.80 -9.08 14.46
CA VAL A 179 -5.34 -8.88 14.51
C VAL A 179 -4.64 -10.08 15.14
N LEU A 180 -5.27 -10.81 16.07
CA LEU A 180 -4.73 -12.05 16.63
C LEU A 180 -4.56 -13.16 15.58
N GLN A 181 -5.39 -13.15 14.52
CA GLN A 181 -5.39 -14.15 13.45
C GLN A 181 -4.62 -13.69 12.19
N ASN A 182 -4.40 -12.39 12.05
CA ASN A 182 -3.66 -11.82 10.93
C ASN A 182 -2.15 -11.74 11.23
N ARG A 183 -1.30 -11.99 10.22
CA ARG A 183 0.17 -11.94 10.32
C ARG A 183 0.85 -10.91 9.42
N SER A 184 0.11 -10.30 8.49
CA SER A 184 0.61 -9.29 7.56
C SER A 184 0.61 -7.87 8.17
N LEU A 185 -0.38 -7.58 8.99
CA LEU A 185 -0.62 -6.27 9.56
C LEU A 185 0.37 -5.95 10.69
N VAL A 186 1.08 -4.84 10.55
CA VAL A 186 2.09 -4.36 11.50
C VAL A 186 1.69 -3.06 12.19
N MET A 187 0.68 -2.36 11.68
CA MET A 187 0.23 -1.08 12.24
C MET A 187 -1.27 -0.88 12.04
N VAL A 188 -1.95 -0.55 13.15
CA VAL A 188 -3.33 -0.06 13.15
C VAL A 188 -3.40 1.24 13.93
N GLN A 189 -3.86 2.31 13.28
CA GLN A 189 -4.05 3.59 13.93
C GLN A 189 -5.48 3.71 14.45
N LEU A 190 -5.69 3.69 15.77
CA LEU A 190 -7.01 3.74 16.40
C LEU A 190 -7.23 4.97 17.29
N ILE A 191 -6.32 5.94 17.27
CA ILE A 191 -6.42 7.15 18.10
C ILE A 191 -7.73 7.91 17.83
N LYS A 192 -8.22 8.64 18.84
CA LYS A 192 -9.47 9.43 18.76
C LYS A 192 -10.70 8.56 18.42
N ASN A 193 -10.77 7.37 19.00
CA ASN A 193 -11.96 6.51 19.03
C ASN A 193 -12.32 6.22 20.50
N ASP A 194 -13.52 5.70 20.74
CA ASP A 194 -14.05 5.39 22.07
C ASP A 194 -13.77 3.93 22.46
N ILE A 195 -12.54 3.47 22.20
CA ILE A 195 -12.09 2.10 22.49
C ILE A 195 -11.38 2.09 23.85
N PRO A 196 -11.76 1.18 24.78
CA PRO A 196 -11.06 1.01 26.05
C PRO A 196 -9.55 0.81 25.89
N LYS A 197 -8.77 1.39 26.79
CA LYS A 197 -7.30 1.39 26.72
C LYS A 197 -6.75 -0.04 26.74
N GLU A 198 -7.39 -0.93 27.49
CA GLU A 198 -7.03 -2.32 27.65
C GLU A 198 -7.05 -3.07 26.31
N ILE A 199 -8.04 -2.76 25.46
CA ILE A 199 -8.14 -3.33 24.10
C ILE A 199 -7.04 -2.74 23.20
N LEU A 200 -6.79 -1.43 23.28
CA LEU A 200 -5.75 -0.76 22.50
C LEU A 200 -4.35 -1.30 22.83
N ASP A 201 -4.07 -1.55 24.10
CA ASP A 201 -2.79 -2.09 24.56
C ASP A 201 -2.59 -3.54 24.07
N GLN A 202 -3.63 -4.37 24.08
CA GLN A 202 -3.59 -5.73 23.52
C GLN A 202 -3.38 -5.73 22.00
N ILE A 203 -4.06 -4.84 21.26
CA ILE A 203 -3.83 -4.67 19.82
C ILE A 203 -2.37 -4.29 19.57
N ARG A 204 -1.85 -3.31 20.32
CA ARG A 204 -0.47 -2.85 20.17
C ARG A 204 0.54 -3.96 20.44
N ALA A 205 0.36 -4.73 21.51
CA ALA A 205 1.21 -5.87 21.84
C ALA A 205 1.22 -6.91 20.71
N THR A 206 0.04 -7.23 20.16
CA THR A 206 -0.09 -8.20 19.06
C THR A 206 0.65 -7.73 17.79
N LEU A 207 0.52 -6.46 17.41
CA LEU A 207 1.17 -5.91 16.23
C LEU A 207 2.70 -5.87 16.35
N VAL A 208 3.25 -5.69 17.57
CA VAL A 208 4.70 -5.78 17.81
C VAL A 208 5.20 -7.19 17.48
N VAL A 209 4.45 -8.23 17.85
CA VAL A 209 4.81 -9.62 17.53
C VAL A 209 4.82 -9.83 16.01
N ASN A 210 3.81 -9.37 15.27
CA ASN A 210 3.79 -9.43 13.80
C ASN A 210 5.00 -8.74 13.18
N LYS A 211 5.34 -7.52 13.62
CA LYS A 211 6.51 -6.78 13.15
C LYS A 211 7.82 -7.55 13.40
N LEU A 212 7.98 -8.13 14.59
CA LEU A 212 9.18 -8.91 14.94
C LEU A 212 9.29 -10.19 14.11
N MET A 213 8.17 -10.87 13.83
CA MET A 213 8.16 -12.07 12.98
C MET A 213 8.61 -11.74 11.55
N GLN A 214 8.10 -10.65 10.97
CA GLN A 214 8.52 -10.20 9.63
C GLN A 214 10.02 -9.83 9.58
N MET A 215 10.53 -9.14 10.60
CA MET A 215 11.96 -8.80 10.70
C MET A 215 12.87 -10.02 10.92
N LYS A 216 12.36 -11.10 11.50
CA LYS A 216 13.11 -12.37 11.61
C LYS A 216 13.16 -13.07 10.27
N ALA A 217 12.00 -13.22 9.60
CA ALA A 217 11.91 -13.83 8.28
C ALA A 217 12.86 -13.17 7.27
N GLN A 218 12.87 -11.83 7.19
CA GLN A 218 13.77 -11.10 6.31
C GLN A 218 15.26 -11.39 6.57
N ARG A 219 15.67 -11.45 7.83
CA ARG A 219 17.07 -11.74 8.19
C ARG A 219 17.45 -13.19 7.90
N ASP A 220 16.51 -14.12 8.03
CA ASP A 220 16.75 -15.52 7.71
C ASP A 220 16.88 -15.70 6.19
N ASP A 221 16.06 -15.00 5.38
CA ASP A 221 16.15 -14.96 3.92
C ASP A 221 17.48 -14.34 3.45
N GLU A 222 17.89 -13.19 4.03
CA GLU A 222 19.17 -12.53 3.74
C GLU A 222 20.37 -13.44 4.04
N ARG A 223 20.33 -14.19 5.15
CA ARG A 223 21.37 -15.17 5.50
C ARG A 223 21.41 -16.36 4.55
N GLU A 224 20.28 -16.78 4.01
CA GLU A 224 20.22 -17.86 3.03
C GLU A 224 20.74 -17.40 1.66
N GLN A 225 20.45 -16.16 1.26
CA GLN A 225 21.00 -15.56 0.04
C GLN A 225 22.52 -15.40 0.12
N ALA A 226 23.05 -14.85 1.22
CA ALA A 226 24.49 -14.69 1.40
C ALA A 226 25.25 -16.02 1.31
N LYS A 227 24.70 -17.10 1.89
CA LYS A 227 25.31 -18.44 1.77
C LYS A 227 25.36 -18.96 0.32
N LYS A 228 24.31 -18.71 -0.46
CA LYS A 228 24.27 -19.12 -1.87
C LYS A 228 25.29 -18.33 -2.70
N GLU A 229 25.46 -17.04 -2.41
CA GLU A 229 26.47 -16.20 -3.06
C GLU A 229 27.90 -16.66 -2.69
N ASP A 230 28.18 -16.95 -1.41
CA ASP A 230 29.47 -17.50 -0.96
C ASP A 230 29.78 -18.86 -1.62
N ASP A 231 28.79 -19.75 -1.73
CA ASP A 231 28.92 -21.06 -2.37
C ASP A 231 29.18 -20.92 -3.90
N GLU A 232 28.49 -19.98 -4.59
CA GLU A 232 28.70 -19.71 -6.01
C GLU A 232 30.07 -19.07 -6.31
N GLU A 233 30.54 -18.16 -5.44
CA GLU A 233 31.86 -17.51 -5.59
C GLU A 233 33.00 -18.52 -5.36
N SER A 234 32.81 -19.49 -4.45
CA SER A 234 33.76 -20.58 -4.22
C SER A 234 33.85 -21.63 -5.33
N MET A 235 32.89 -21.65 -6.27
CA MET A 235 32.84 -22.56 -7.41
C MET A 235 33.37 -21.94 -8.72
N ASN A 236 33.86 -20.70 -8.72
CA ASN A 236 34.39 -20.05 -9.93
C ASN A 236 35.88 -20.42 -10.12
N PRO A 237 36.24 -21.38 -10.99
CA PRO A 237 37.59 -21.87 -11.13
C PRO A 237 38.30 -21.05 -12.20
N ASN A 238 38.56 -19.77 -11.93
CA ASN A 238 39.37 -18.92 -12.80
C ASN A 238 40.70 -18.49 -12.15
N ASP A 239 41.07 -19.12 -11.04
CA ASP A 239 42.44 -19.09 -10.54
C ASP A 239 43.22 -20.27 -11.17
N GLU A 240 43.36 -20.29 -12.50
CA GLU A 240 44.49 -21.02 -13.11
C GLU A 240 45.73 -20.16 -12.96
N GLU A 241 46.50 -20.55 -11.95
CA GLU A 241 47.89 -20.26 -11.67
C GLU A 241 48.68 -19.80 -12.90
N SER A 242 49.08 -18.53 -12.90
CA SER A 242 50.28 -18.10 -13.63
C SER A 242 51.51 -18.64 -12.91
N SER A 243 51.76 -19.94 -12.99
CA SER A 243 53.04 -20.53 -12.60
C SER A 243 53.96 -20.51 -13.81
N SER A 244 54.95 -19.63 -13.71
CA SER A 244 56.20 -19.58 -14.47
C SER A 244 56.75 -20.97 -14.86
N GLU A 245 56.93 -21.20 -16.15
CA GLU A 245 57.95 -22.11 -16.65
C GLU A 245 58.90 -21.28 -17.54
N ASP A 246 59.98 -20.83 -16.89
CA ASP A 246 61.19 -20.39 -17.56
C ASP A 246 61.94 -21.63 -18.11
N GLU A 247 62.30 -21.51 -19.38
CA GLU A 247 63.57 -21.94 -20.01
C GLU A 247 64.05 -23.41 -19.99
N ASP A 248 64.67 -23.74 -21.12
CA ASP A 248 65.79 -24.67 -21.30
C ASP A 248 65.55 -26.14 -21.72
N ASP A 249 65.69 -26.32 -23.03
CA ASP A 249 66.89 -26.93 -23.61
C ASP A 249 66.82 -28.37 -24.15
N GLU A 250 67.52 -28.46 -25.26
CA GLU A 250 67.90 -29.53 -26.15
C GLU A 250 68.00 -30.95 -25.58
N SER A 251 67.47 -31.88 -26.39
CA SER A 251 68.20 -33.06 -26.88
C SER A 251 68.67 -34.17 -25.91
N LEU A 252 68.72 -35.36 -26.50
CA LEU A 252 69.46 -36.56 -26.09
C LEU A 252 68.70 -37.60 -25.27
N TRP A 253 68.14 -38.53 -26.05
CA TRP A 253 68.38 -39.96 -25.86
C TRP A 253 69.79 -40.23 -25.30
N ILE A 254 69.87 -40.81 -24.11
CA ILE A 254 70.67 -41.98 -23.68
C ILE A 254 70.15 -42.44 -22.32
#